data_AF-A0A7K5W5G0-F1
#
_entry.id   AF-A0A7K5W5G0-F1
#
_cell.length_a   1.000
_cell.length_b   1.000
_cell.length_c   1.000
_cell.angle_alpha   90.00
_cell.angle_beta   90.00
_cell.angle_gamma   90.00
#
_symmetry.space_group_name_H-M   'P 1'
#
loop_
_entity.id
_entity.type
_entity.pdbx_description
1 polymer ?
#
loop_
_entity_poly.entity_id
_entity_poly.type
_entity_poly.pdbx_seq_one_letter_code
_entity_poly.pdbx_strand_id
1 'polypeptide(L)' 'LLEEAYIMKDPFTPDKDKFLIAGSHSSLCSREMCVGTDCGWFYSKHFCLPCVKENLEAFPLETQEDVDKRKPQQK' A
#
# COMPACT_ATOMS: atom_id res chain seq x y z
N LEU A 1 14.45 -0.60 -5.77
CA LEU A 1 13.32 -1.06 -4.94
C LEU A 1 13.14 -2.56 -5.17
N LEU A 2 12.56 -3.29 -4.21
CA LEU A 2 12.29 -4.73 -4.35
C LEU A 2 11.01 -5.02 -5.15
N GLU A 3 10.23 -3.98 -5.48
CA GLU A 3 9.00 -4.05 -6.27
C GLU A 3 8.88 -2.81 -7.19
N GLU A 4 7.98 -2.88 -8.19
CA GLU A 4 7.67 -1.76 -9.08
C GLU A 4 6.87 -0.67 -8.35
N ALA A 5 7.40 0.54 -8.34
CA ALA A 5 6.77 1.65 -7.63
C ALA A 5 7.01 2.99 -8.33
N TYR A 6 6.05 3.90 -8.14
CA TYR A 6 6.13 5.29 -8.57
C TYR A 6 6.87 6.08 -7.49
N ILE A 7 8.05 6.61 -7.82
CA ILE A 7 8.90 7.36 -6.88
C ILE A 7 9.08 8.81 -7.31
N MET A 8 9.36 9.68 -6.34
CA MET A 8 9.79 11.05 -6.58
C MET A 8 10.90 11.44 -5.61
N LYS A 9 11.66 12.50 -5.93
CA LYS A 9 12.61 13.08 -4.98
C LYS A 9 11.86 13.49 -3.71
N ASP A 10 12.39 13.11 -2.55
CA ASP A 10 11.77 13.47 -1.27
C ASP A 10 11.75 15.00 -1.11
N PRO A 11 10.57 15.65 -1.11
CA PRO A 11 10.48 17.10 -0.98
C PRO A 11 10.77 17.58 0.46
N PHE A 12 10.75 16.68 1.44
CA PHE A 12 10.98 17.01 2.85
C PHE A 12 12.44 16.86 3.27
N THR A 13 13.23 16.03 2.58
CA THR A 13 14.66 15.88 2.82
C THR A 13 15.49 15.91 1.53
N PRO A 14 15.50 17.03 0.79
CA PRO A 14 16.04 17.12 -0.56
C PRO A 14 17.56 16.89 -0.68
N ASP A 15 18.30 17.03 0.41
CA ASP A 15 19.76 16.87 0.47
C ASP A 15 20.20 15.46 0.85
N LYS A 16 19.23 14.58 1.13
CA LYS A 16 19.48 13.16 1.38
C LYS A 16 19.15 12.44 0.08
N ASP A 17 19.99 11.48 -0.34
CA ASP A 17 19.73 10.58 -1.46
C ASP A 17 18.57 9.61 -1.13
N LYS A 18 17.40 10.19 -0.87
CA LYS A 18 16.16 9.57 -0.46
C LYS A 18 15.08 9.90 -1.47
N PHE A 19 14.15 8.97 -1.59
CA PHE A 19 13.00 9.10 -2.46
C PHE A 19 11.73 8.82 -1.66
N LEU A 20 10.63 9.46 -2.08
CA LEU A 20 9.30 9.16 -1.60
C LEU A 20 8.64 8.19 -2.56
N ILE A 21 7.98 7.16 -2.03
CA ILE A 21 7.10 6.29 -2.81
C ILE A 21 5.72 6.96 -2.84
N ALA A 22 5.23 7.28 -4.04
CA ALA A 22 3.93 7.92 -4.25
C ALA A 22 2.84 6.91 -4.66
N GLY A 23 3.22 5.83 -5.32
CA GLY A 23 2.31 4.79 -5.79
C GLY A 23 3.01 3.45 -5.99
N SER A 24 2.23 2.40 -6.15
CA SER A 24 2.71 1.03 -6.33
C SER A 24 1.73 0.20 -7.15
N HIS A 25 2.11 -1.02 -7.47
CA HIS A 25 1.26 -2.02 -8.09
C HIS A 25 0.87 -3.09 -7.06
N SER A 26 -0.38 -3.53 -7.10
CA SER A 26 -0.79 -4.68 -6.31
C SER A 26 -0.08 -5.94 -6.81
N SER A 27 0.59 -6.66 -5.91
CA SER A 27 1.34 -7.87 -6.25
C SER A 27 0.48 -9.09 -6.62
N LEU A 28 -0.85 -8.98 -6.59
CA LEU A 28 -1.77 -10.06 -6.96
C LEU A 28 -2.44 -9.82 -8.31
N CYS A 29 -2.78 -8.57 -8.64
CA CYS A 29 -3.50 -8.22 -9.87
C CYS A 29 -2.82 -7.15 -10.72
N SER A 30 -1.63 -6.69 -10.32
CA SER A 30 -0.86 -5.61 -10.95
C SER A 30 -1.61 -4.28 -11.11
N ARG A 31 -2.71 -4.08 -10.37
CA ARG A 31 -3.45 -2.82 -10.37
C ARG A 31 -2.61 -1.71 -9.74
N GLU A 32 -2.51 -0.59 -10.44
CA GLU A 32 -1.92 0.65 -9.94
C GLU A 32 -2.75 1.24 -8.79
N MET A 33 -2.07 1.69 -7.75
CA MET A 33 -2.70 2.32 -6.59
C MET A 33 -1.75 3.31 -5.92
N CYS A 34 -2.32 4.29 -5.20
CA CYS A 34 -1.53 5.12 -4.31
C CYS A 34 -1.02 4.28 -3.12
N VAL A 35 0.07 4.69 -2.47
CA VAL A 35 0.56 4.00 -1.24
C VAL A 35 -0.12 4.49 0.03
N GLY A 36 -1.14 5.35 -0.09
CA GLY A 36 -1.97 5.76 1.03
C GLY A 36 -2.74 4.58 1.61
N THR A 37 -3.01 4.65 2.91
CA THR A 37 -3.75 3.60 3.65
C THR A 37 -5.14 3.32 3.07
N ASP A 38 -5.75 4.30 2.40
CA ASP A 38 -7.07 4.17 1.78
C ASP A 38 -7.04 3.52 0.39
N CYS A 39 -5.86 3.34 -0.20
CA CYS A 39 -5.68 2.76 -1.54
C CYS A 39 -5.28 1.29 -1.50
N GLY A 40 -4.59 0.86 -0.43
CA GLY A 40 -4.05 -0.50 -0.33
C GLY A 40 -3.50 -0.86 1.05
N TRP A 41 -2.82 -2.00 1.08
CA TRP A 41 -2.15 -2.54 2.26
C TRP A 41 -0.71 -2.94 1.91
N PHE A 42 0.22 -2.67 2.81
CA PHE A 42 1.60 -3.12 2.72
C PHE A 42 1.90 -4.11 3.85
N TYR A 43 2.46 -5.26 3.51
CA TYR A 43 2.99 -6.23 4.48
C TYR A 43 4.44 -6.61 4.12
N SER A 44 4.60 -7.53 3.17
CA SER A 44 5.88 -7.83 2.51
C SER A 44 5.99 -7.21 1.12
N LYS A 45 4.84 -6.83 0.56
CA LYS A 45 4.64 -6.22 -0.75
C LYS A 45 3.31 -5.47 -0.75
N HIS A 46 3.04 -4.70 -1.80
CA HIS A 46 1.82 -3.90 -1.92
C HIS A 46 0.63 -4.72 -2.44
N PHE A 47 -0.56 -4.51 -1.84
CA PHE A 47 -1.81 -5.15 -2.24
C PHE A 47 -2.95 -4.13 -2.31
N CYS A 48 -3.78 -4.17 -3.37
CA CYS A 48 -4.98 -3.33 -3.41
C CYS A 48 -6.05 -3.87 -2.45
N LEU A 49 -6.92 -2.99 -1.97
CA LEU A 49 -7.96 -3.37 -1.01
C LEU A 49 -8.87 -4.52 -1.47
N PRO A 50 -9.30 -4.61 -2.75
CA PRO A 50 -10.05 -5.75 -3.24
C PRO A 50 -9.30 -7.08 -3.04
N CYS A 51 -8.03 -7.13 -3.43
CA CYS A 51 -7.23 -8.35 -3.29
C CYS A 51 -6.98 -8.71 -1.83
N VAL A 52 -6.84 -7.72 -0.93
CA VAL A 52 -6.73 -7.99 0.52
C VAL A 52 -8.02 -8.63 1.03
N LYS A 53 -9.19 -8.12 0.66
CA LYS A 53 -10.49 -8.67 1.09
C LYS A 53 -10.75 -10.06 0.53
N GLU A 54 -10.42 -10.30 -0.73
CA GLU A 54 -10.58 -11.61 -1.38
C GLU A 54 -9.63 -12.68 -0.82
N ASN A 55 -8.50 -12.26 -0.23
CA ASN A 55 -7.47 -13.17 0.28
C ASN A 55 -7.22 -12.97 1.79
N LEU A 56 -8.22 -12.45 2.53
CA LEU A 56 -8.04 -11.96 3.90
C LEU A 56 -7.47 -13.03 4.85
N GLU A 57 -7.92 -14.27 4.69
CA GLU A 57 -7.51 -15.42 5.49
C GLU A 57 -6.02 -15.78 5.32
N ALA A 58 -5.37 -15.34 4.23
CA ALA A 58 -3.94 -15.56 3.99
C ALA A 58 -3.05 -14.51 4.69
N PHE A 59 -3.64 -13.45 5.27
CA PHE A 59 -2.92 -12.43 6.01
C PHE A 59 -2.84 -12.74 7.51
N PRO A 60 -1.85 -12.20 8.24
CA PRO A 60 -1.80 -12.31 9.71
C PRO A 60 -3.06 -11.76 10.39
N LEU A 61 -3.39 -12.28 11.58
CA LEU A 61 -4.61 -11.91 12.34
C LEU A 61 -4.73 -10.41 12.55
N GLU A 62 -3.61 -9.72 12.80
CA GLU A 62 -3.59 -8.26 12.99
C GLU A 62 -4.10 -7.52 11.75
N THR A 63 -3.76 -7.99 10.56
CA THR A 63 -4.27 -7.41 9.30
C THR A 63 -5.75 -7.70 9.11
N GLN A 64 -6.20 -8.90 9.48
CA GLN A 64 -7.61 -9.27 9.39
C GLN A 64 -8.47 -8.35 10.26
N GLU A 65 -8.07 -8.13 11.51
CA GLU A 65 -8.78 -7.25 12.43
C GLU A 65 -8.81 -5.78 11.99
N ASP A 66 -7.72 -5.29 11.40
CA ASP A 66 -7.62 -3.89 10.97
C ASP A 66 -8.43 -3.61 9.71
N VAL A 67 -8.50 -4.56 8.77
CA VAL A 67 -9.32 -4.44 7.56
C VAL A 67 -10.80 -4.27 7.92
N ASP A 68 -11.28 -4.99 8.94
CA ASP A 68 -12.66 -4.91 9.42
C ASP A 68 -12.96 -3.58 10.14
N LYS A 69 -11.97 -2.96 10.78
CA LYS A 69 -12.11 -1.69 11.51
C LYS A 69 -12.04 -0.46 10.60
N ARG A 70 -11.61 -0.60 9.34
CA ARG A 70 -11.47 0.52 8.39
C ARG A 70 -12.84 1.06 7.98
N LYS A 71 -13.23 2.20 8.57
CA LYS A 71 -14.29 3.06 8.03
C LYS A 71 -13.70 3.90 6.88
N PRO A 72 -14.38 4.07 5.74
CA PRO A 72 -13.97 5.05 4.76
C PRO A 72 -13.99 6.42 5.43
N GLN A 73 -12.83 7.05 5.57
CA GLN A 73 -12.75 8.42 6.05
C GLN A 73 -13.41 9.30 4.99
N GLN A 74 -14.55 9.91 5.35
CA GLN A 74 -15.21 10.90 4.49
C GLN A 74 -14.23 12.07 4.32
N LYS A 75 -13.81 12.31 3.08
CA LYS A 75 -13.03 13.49 2.70
C LYS A 75 -13.91 14.74 2.73
#